data_AF-A0A4V1UUG6-F1
#
_entry.id   AF-A0A4V1UUG6-F1
#
_cell.length_a   1.000
_cell.length_b   1.000
_cell.length_c   1.000
_cell.angle_alpha   90.00
_cell.angle_beta   90.00
_cell.angle_gamma   90.00
#
_symmetry.space_group_name_H-M   'P 1'
#
loop_
_entity.id
_entity.type
_entity.pdbx_description
1 polymer ?
#
loop_
_entity_poly.entity_id
_entity_poly.type
_entity_poly.pdbx_seq_one_letter_code
_entity_poly.pdbx_strand_id
1 'polypeptide(L)'
;MDPLEVYNLALLKRASSIVVAHNHPSGLLRPSRADKEGTAKLVEASRFLGIRLLDHLIISEKGFYSFLDEGEFEKMEVGKFVAFNVVLAMD
;
A
#
# COMPACT_ATOMS: atom_id res chain seq x y z
N MET A 1 -5.82 8.27 3.04
CA MET A 1 -4.59 7.83 2.37
C MET A 1 -4.55 8.48 1.00
N ASP A 2 -3.73 9.51 0.84
CA ASP A 2 -3.63 10.33 -0.37
C ASP A 2 -2.34 10.00 -1.15
N PRO A 3 -2.38 9.80 -2.48
CA PRO A 3 -1.21 9.44 -3.26
C PRO A 3 -0.07 10.47 -3.20
N LEU A 4 -0.37 11.77 -3.16
CA LEU A 4 0.67 12.80 -3.16
C LEU A 4 1.52 12.69 -1.90
N GLU A 5 0.88 12.51 -0.74
CA GLU A 5 1.55 12.35 0.55
C GLU A 5 2.37 11.05 0.59
N VAL A 6 1.78 9.92 0.18
CA VAL A 6 2.43 8.60 0.24
C VAL A 6 3.64 8.52 -0.68
N TYR A 7 3.55 9.05 -1.91
CA TYR A 7 4.63 8.90 -2.89
C TYR A 7 5.70 9.99 -2.83
N ASN A 8 5.48 11.09 -2.10
CA ASN A 8 6.47 12.18 -2.01
C ASN A 8 7.85 11.66 -1.57
N LEU A 9 7.90 10.90 -0.46
CA LEU A 9 9.16 10.33 0.03
C LEU A 9 9.73 9.27 -0.91
N ALA A 10 8.88 8.41 -1.49
CA ALA A 10 9.29 7.38 -2.43
C ALA A 10 9.99 7.99 -3.66
N LEU A 11 9.43 9.06 -4.22
CA LEU A 11 10.01 9.79 -5.35
C LEU A 11 11.32 10.48 -4.97
N LEU A 12 11.36 11.18 -3.82
CA LEU A 12 12.57 11.84 -3.32
C LEU A 12 13.73 10.84 -3.08
N LYS A 13 13.41 9.62 -2.65
CA LYS A 13 14.38 8.55 -2.42
C LYS A 13 14.63 7.68 -3.65
N ARG A 14 13.99 7.96 -4.79
CA ARG A 14 14.07 7.16 -6.02
C ARG A 14 13.74 5.67 -5.77
N ALA A 15 12.74 5.42 -4.92
CA ALA A 15 12.30 4.07 -4.61
C ALA A 15 11.65 3.41 -5.83
N SER A 16 11.96 2.13 -6.08
CA SER A 16 11.30 1.35 -7.13
C SER A 16 10.01 0.67 -6.66
N SER A 17 9.81 0.61 -5.34
CA SER A 17 8.66 -0.02 -4.70
C SER A 17 8.42 0.50 -3.29
N ILE A 18 7.17 0.38 -2.83
CA ILE A 18 6.73 0.73 -1.48
C ILE A 18 5.88 -0.39 -0.87
N VAL A 19 5.85 -0.43 0.46
CA VAL A 19 4.81 -1.06 1.26
C VAL A 19 4.18 0.05 2.08
N VAL A 20 2.85 0.10 2.14
CA VAL A 20 2.15 1.05 3.00
C VAL A 20 1.61 0.31 4.20
N ALA A 21 1.73 0.89 5.39
CA ALA A 21 1.12 0.36 6.59
C ALA A 21 0.38 1.48 7.32
N HIS A 22 -0.77 1.17 7.91
CA HIS A 22 -1.40 2.05 8.91
C HIS A 22 -1.96 1.24 10.07
N ASN A 23 -2.16 1.91 11.20
CA ASN A 23 -2.65 1.29 12.42
C ASN A 23 -4.18 1.35 12.49
N HIS A 24 -4.80 0.29 13.01
CA HIS A 24 -6.18 0.31 13.51
C HIS A 24 -6.16 0.20 15.04
N PRO A 25 -6.17 1.33 15.78
CA PRO A 25 -6.19 1.33 17.24
C PRO A 25 -7.40 0.60 17.85
N SER A 26 -8.48 0.46 17.07
CA SER A 26 -9.67 -0.31 17.46
C SER A 26 -9.40 -1.82 17.61
N GLY A 27 -8.28 -2.32 17.09
CA GLY A 27 -7.97 -3.75 17.05
C GLY A 27 -8.72 -4.52 15.96
N LEU A 28 -9.55 -3.86 15.14
CA LEU A 28 -10.24 -4.48 14.02
C LEU A 28 -9.33 -4.50 12.80
N LEU A 29 -8.90 -5.68 12.36
CA LEU A 29 -8.03 -5.83 11.19
C LEU A 29 -8.74 -5.73 9.85
N ARG A 30 -10.09 -5.74 9.84
CA ARG A 30 -10.86 -5.65 8.60
C ARG A 30 -10.69 -4.25 7.99
N PRO A 31 -10.32 -4.12 6.71
CA PRO A 31 -10.25 -2.83 6.04
C PRO A 31 -11.62 -2.17 5.97
N SER A 32 -11.64 -0.88 6.29
CA SER A 32 -12.79 -0.02 6.06
C SER A 32 -13.00 0.23 4.55
N ARG A 33 -14.15 0.83 4.21
CA ARG A 33 -14.38 1.29 2.84
C ARG A 33 -13.36 2.34 2.40
N ALA A 34 -12.99 3.26 3.31
CA ALA A 34 -12.00 4.29 3.03
C ALA A 34 -10.60 3.71 2.78
N ASP A 35 -10.23 2.64 3.50
CA ASP A 35 -8.96 1.93 3.27
C ASP A 35 -8.91 1.34 1.87
N LYS A 36 -9.99 0.65 1.45
CA LYS A 36 -10.09 0.06 0.10
C LYS A 36 -10.05 1.12 -1.00
N GLU A 37 -10.81 2.20 -0.85
CA GLU A 37 -10.82 3.31 -1.81
C GLU A 37 -9.46 4.02 -1.89
N GLY A 38 -8.81 4.25 -0.75
CA GLY A 38 -7.45 4.79 -0.69
C GLY A 38 -6.43 3.88 -1.36
N THR A 39 -6.49 2.58 -1.08
CA THR A 39 -5.62 1.56 -1.69
C THR A 39 -5.76 1.56 -3.20
N ALA A 40 -6.99 1.61 -3.73
CA ALA A 40 -7.22 1.64 -5.17
C ALA A 40 -6.56 2.85 -5.84
N LYS A 41 -6.65 4.04 -5.23
CA LYS A 41 -5.94 5.24 -5.71
C LYS A 41 -4.43 5.07 -5.69
N LEU A 42 -3.88 4.44 -4.65
CA LEU A 42 -2.44 4.16 -4.59
C LEU A 42 -1.99 3.14 -5.64
N VAL A 43 -2.82 2.14 -5.94
CA VAL A 43 -2.57 1.18 -7.03
C VAL A 43 -2.55 1.89 -8.38
N GLU A 44 -3.48 2.81 -8.63
CA GLU A 44 -3.49 3.61 -9.87
C GLU A 44 -2.24 4.51 -9.97
N ALA A 45 -1.91 5.23 -8.89
CA ALA A 45 -0.71 6.06 -8.81
C ALA A 45 0.58 5.25 -9.00
N SER A 46 0.64 4.03 -8.41
CA SER A 46 1.76 3.08 -8.59
C SER A 46 2.06 2.84 -10.07
N ARG A 47 1.00 2.60 -10.86
CA ARG A 47 1.09 2.31 -12.30
C ARG A 47 1.59 3.53 -13.06
N PHE A 48 1.04 4.70 -12.76
CA PHE A 48 1.43 5.93 -13.43
C PHE A 48 2.87 6.34 -13.13
N LEU A 49 3.29 6.20 -11.87
CA LEU A 49 4.63 6.59 -11.41
C LEU A 49 5.70 5.53 -11.72
N GLY A 50 5.31 4.31 -12.10
CA GLY A 50 6.24 3.19 -12.26
C GLY A 50 6.86 2.70 -10.95
N ILE A 51 6.23 2.98 -9.81
CA ILE A 51 6.65 2.54 -8.47
C ILE A 51 5.68 1.45 -8.01
N ARG A 52 6.17 0.26 -7.66
CA ARG A 52 5.25 -0.82 -7.25
C ARG A 52 4.78 -0.67 -5.82
N LEU A 53 3.47 -0.67 -5.59
CA LEU A 53 2.88 -0.98 -4.29
C LEU A 53 2.91 -2.50 -4.07
N LEU A 54 3.78 -2.96 -3.18
CA LEU A 54 3.98 -4.39 -2.92
C LEU A 54 2.91 -4.95 -1.97
N ASP A 55 2.50 -4.16 -0.99
CA ASP A 55 1.45 -4.52 -0.04
C ASP A 55 0.88 -3.27 0.63
N HIS A 56 -0.32 -3.42 1.18
CA HIS A 56 -0.92 -2.51 2.12
C HIS A 56 -1.27 -3.30 3.39
N LEU A 57 -0.62 -2.95 4.50
CA LEU A 57 -0.78 -3.59 5.79
C LEU A 57 -1.66 -2.76 6.72
N ILE A 58 -2.67 -3.38 7.33
CA ILE A 58 -3.36 -2.82 8.49
C ILE A 58 -2.83 -3.53 9.72
N ILE A 59 -2.24 -2.79 10.65
CA ILE A 59 -1.59 -3.34 11.84
C ILE A 59 -2.42 -3.03 13.09
N SER A 60 -2.52 -3.99 14.00
CA SER A 60 -3.06 -3.78 15.34
C SER A 60 -2.33 -4.64 16.37
N GLU A 61 -2.64 -4.45 17.65
CA GLU A 61 -2.09 -5.30 18.73
C GLU A 61 -2.43 -6.79 18.56
N LYS A 62 -3.48 -7.12 17.78
CA LYS A 62 -3.96 -8.49 17.58
C LYS A 62 -3.36 -9.18 16.36
N GLY A 63 -2.56 -8.48 15.55
CA GLY A 63 -1.97 -9.01 14.32
C GLY A 63 -1.98 -7.98 13.18
N PHE A 64 -2.03 -8.47 11.94
CA PHE A 64 -2.08 -7.64 10.75
C PHE A 64 -3.04 -8.20 9.70
N TYR A 65 -3.50 -7.34 8.80
CA TYR A 65 -4.18 -7.70 7.57
C TYR A 65 -3.30 -7.27 6.40
N SER A 66 -3.06 -8.16 5.45
CA SER A 66 -2.32 -7.89 4.21
C SER A 66 -3.30 -7.87 3.03
N PHE A 67 -3.34 -6.76 2.29
CA PHE A 67 -4.13 -6.70 1.06
C PHE A 67 -3.61 -7.65 -0.01
N LEU A 68 -2.31 -7.94 -0.01
CA LEU A 68 -1.70 -8.92 -0.89
C LEU A 68 -2.17 -10.35 -0.56
N ASP A 69 -2.03 -10.79 0.70
CA ASP A 69 -2.38 -12.16 1.12
C ASP A 69 -3.88 -12.45 0.92
N GLU A 70 -4.70 -11.41 1.05
CA GLU A 70 -6.16 -11.49 0.91
C GLU A 70 -6.63 -11.32 -0.55
N GLY A 71 -5.69 -11.20 -1.50
CA GLY A 71 -5.96 -11.12 -2.93
C GLY A 71 -6.71 -9.85 -3.36
N GLU A 72 -6.68 -8.78 -2.57
CA GLU A 72 -7.41 -7.55 -2.88
C GLU A 72 -6.83 -6.83 -4.11
N PHE A 73 -5.52 -6.98 -4.39
CA PHE A 73 -4.90 -6.38 -5.57
C PHE A 73 -5.28 -7.07 -6.88
N GLU A 74 -5.60 -8.36 -6.87
CA GLU A 74 -6.03 -9.10 -8.06
C GLU A 74 -7.39 -8.59 -8.56
N LYS A 75 -8.25 -8.20 -7.61
CA LYS A 75 -9.56 -7.57 -7.87
C LYS A 75 -9.41 -6.16 -8.45
N MET A 76 -8.21 -5.59 -8.44
CA MET A 76 -7.91 -4.24 -8.91
C MET A 76 -7.15 -4.22 -10.26
N GLU A 77 -7.01 -5.37 -10.97
CA GLU A 77 -6.33 -5.54 -12.28
C GLU A 77 -4.85 -5.06 -12.31
N VAL A 78 -3.98 -5.52 -11.40
CA VAL A 78 -2.55 -5.15 -11.41
C VAL A 78 -1.74 -6.07 -12.33
N GLY A 79 -1.20 -5.54 -13.44
CA GLY A 79 -0.25 -6.25 -14.31
C GLY A 79 1.08 -6.57 -13.60
N LYS A 80 1.56 -7.82 -13.74
CA LYS A 80 2.80 -8.33 -13.10
C LYS A 80 4.05 -7.59 -13.59
N PHE A 81 4.83 -7.02 -12.66
CA PHE A 81 6.22 -6.58 -12.89
C PHE A 81 7.09 -6.83 -11.63
N VAL A 82 8.39 -7.13 -11.82
CA VAL A 82 9.37 -7.50 -10.76
C VAL A 82 10.65 -6.66 -10.88
N ALA A 83 11.19 -6.16 -9.74
CA ALA A 83 12.55 -5.59 -9.50
C ALA A 83 12.64 -4.81 -8.16
N PHE A 84 13.53 -5.20 -7.25
CA PHE A 84 13.58 -4.85 -5.82
C PHE A 84 14.26 -3.50 -5.49
N ASN A 85 13.65 -2.74 -4.57
CA ASN A 85 14.24 -1.85 -3.54
C ASN A 85 13.09 -1.28 -2.68
N VAL A 86 13.06 -1.57 -1.38
CA VAL A 86 11.97 -1.18 -0.45
C VAL A 86 12.44 0.01 0.40
N VAL A 87 11.65 1.09 0.41
CA VAL A 87 11.75 2.15 1.43
C VAL A 87 10.49 2.06 2.30
N LEU A 88 10.65 1.74 3.59
CA LEU A 88 9.57 1.85 4.58
C LEU A 88 9.41 3.33 4.93
N ALA A 89 8.23 3.88 4.73
CA ALA A 89 7.82 5.12 5.37
C ALA A 89 6.88 4.73 6.51
N MET A 90 7.31 4.96 7.75
CA MET A 90 6.46 4.93 8.93
C MET A 90 6.42 6.36 9.48
N ASP A 91 5.24 6.76 9.92
CA ASP A 91 4.98 7.92 10.78
C ASP A 91 5.65 7.79 12.16
#